data_AF-A0AAJ2H3A5-F1
#
_entry.id   AF-A0AAJ2H3A5-F1
#
_cell.length_a   1.000
_cell.length_b   1.000
_cell.length_c   1.000
_cell.angle_alpha   90.00
_cell.angle_beta   90.00
_cell.angle_gamma   90.00
#
_symmetry.space_group_name_H-M   'P 1'
#
loop_
_entity.id
_entity.type
_entity.pdbx_description
1 polymer ?
#
loop_
_entity_poly.entity_id
_entity_poly.type
_entity_poly.pdbx_seq_one_letter_code
_entity_poly.pdbx_strand_id
1 'polypeptide(L)'
;LNLILKKDAYPAGFGQKSRSWFASQTNNMMAKVARHDASVPAKYWFDISAEEAVGYLRILRQMRMEFVQNKTYNPRMMSLLKRLRCQQDKTNYECKLKGE
;
A
#
# COMPACT_ATOMS: atom_id res chain seq x y z
N LEU A 1 -7.46 -5.33 -5.83
CA LEU A 1 -7.64 -4.64 -7.14
C LEU A 1 -8.80 -3.66 -7.01
N ASN A 2 -8.60 -2.36 -7.25
CA ASN A 2 -9.70 -1.38 -7.25
C ASN A 2 -10.16 -1.18 -8.70
N LEU A 3 -11.37 -1.63 -9.03
CA LEU A 3 -11.94 -1.54 -10.38
C LEU A 3 -12.84 -0.30 -10.47
N ILE A 4 -12.55 0.60 -11.40
CA ILE A 4 -13.46 1.70 -11.75
C ILE A 4 -14.36 1.19 -12.88
N LEU A 5 -15.66 1.12 -12.63
CA LEU A 5 -16.65 0.61 -13.57
C LEU A 5 -17.74 1.64 -13.85
N LYS A 6 -18.09 1.82 -15.12
CA LYS A 6 -19.26 2.62 -15.52
C LYS A 6 -20.52 1.84 -15.18
N LYS A 7 -21.10 2.09 -14.01
CA LYS A 7 -22.22 1.31 -13.43
C LYS A 7 -23.35 1.05 -14.43
N ASP A 8 -23.77 2.06 -15.18
CA ASP A 8 -24.92 1.98 -16.08
C ASP A 8 -24.65 1.17 -17.36
N ALA A 9 -23.39 0.85 -17.66
CA ALA A 9 -23.02 0.00 -18.78
C ALA A 9 -23.04 -1.51 -18.44
N TYR A 10 -23.35 -1.89 -17.18
CA TYR A 10 -23.31 -3.27 -16.72
C TYR A 10 -24.61 -3.70 -16.04
N PRO A 11 -24.92 -5.00 -16.03
CA PRO A 11 -26.09 -5.52 -15.33
C PRO A 11 -26.08 -5.20 -13.82
N ALA A 12 -27.27 -5.08 -13.23
CA ALA A 12 -27.43 -4.88 -11.81
C ALA A 12 -26.67 -5.96 -11.00
N GLY A 13 -25.94 -5.53 -9.98
CA GLY A 13 -25.15 -6.41 -9.12
C GLY A 13 -23.79 -6.84 -9.69
N PHE A 14 -23.44 -6.49 -10.93
CA PHE A 14 -22.14 -6.83 -11.53
C PHE A 14 -20.96 -6.37 -10.66
N GLY A 15 -20.99 -5.13 -10.16
CA GLY A 15 -19.92 -4.59 -9.34
C GLY A 15 -19.65 -5.40 -8.06
N GLN A 16 -20.70 -5.84 -7.36
CA GLN A 16 -20.52 -6.67 -6.16
C GLN A 16 -20.01 -8.07 -6.51
N LYS A 17 -20.55 -8.70 -7.56
CA LYS A 17 -20.07 -10.01 -8.04
C LYS A 17 -18.59 -9.95 -8.42
N SER A 18 -18.19 -8.91 -9.14
CA SER A 18 -16.80 -8.66 -9.53
C SER A 18 -15.89 -8.51 -8.30
N ARG A 19 -16.28 -7.71 -7.30
CA ARG A 19 -15.51 -7.57 -6.04
C ARG A 19 -15.32 -8.90 -5.32
N SER A 20 -16.40 -9.68 -5.16
CA SER A 20 -16.33 -10.98 -4.50
C SER A 20 -15.44 -11.97 -5.25
N TRP A 21 -15.50 -11.96 -6.59
CA TRP A 21 -14.63 -12.79 -7.42
C TRP A 21 -13.16 -12.37 -7.29
N PHE A 22 -12.83 -11.08 -7.38
CA PHE A 22 -11.44 -10.62 -7.19
C PHE A 22 -10.90 -10.95 -5.79
N ALA A 23 -11.74 -10.85 -4.75
CA ALA A 23 -11.36 -11.24 -3.40
C ALA A 23 -11.00 -12.73 -3.33
N SER A 24 -11.79 -13.62 -3.95
CA SER A 24 -11.48 -15.06 -3.96
C SER A 24 -10.22 -15.41 -4.74
N GLN A 25 -9.85 -14.61 -5.75
CA GLN A 25 -8.63 -14.82 -6.53
C GLN A 25 -7.37 -14.22 -5.91
N THR A 26 -7.49 -13.42 -4.85
CA THR A 26 -6.36 -12.64 -4.30
C THR A 26 -5.19 -13.56 -3.91
N ASN A 27 -5.45 -14.68 -3.24
CA ASN A 27 -4.39 -15.61 -2.83
C ASN A 27 -3.65 -16.22 -4.04
N ASN A 28 -4.40 -16.64 -5.06
CA ASN A 28 -3.83 -17.21 -6.29
C ASN A 28 -2.97 -16.18 -7.04
N MET A 29 -3.42 -14.92 -7.08
CA MET A 29 -2.68 -13.82 -7.68
C MET A 29 -1.38 -13.55 -6.92
N MET A 30 -1.42 -13.46 -5.59
CA MET A 30 -0.22 -13.24 -4.76
C MET A 30 0.76 -14.41 -4.88
N ALA A 31 0.29 -15.65 -4.94
CA ALA A 31 1.14 -16.82 -5.20
C ALA A 31 1.82 -16.77 -6.57
N LYS A 32 1.14 -16.23 -7.59
CA LYS A 32 1.76 -15.99 -8.90
C LYS A 32 2.85 -14.91 -8.83
N VAL A 33 2.58 -13.79 -8.14
CA VAL A 33 3.58 -12.73 -7.92
C VAL A 33 4.81 -13.30 -7.22
N ALA A 34 4.65 -14.03 -6.12
CA ALA A 34 5.76 -14.64 -5.40
C ALA A 34 6.61 -15.59 -6.26
N ARG A 35 5.98 -16.38 -7.14
CA ARG A 35 6.72 -17.23 -8.09
C ARG A 35 7.52 -16.43 -9.11
N HIS A 36 6.97 -15.34 -9.62
CA HIS A 36 7.71 -14.47 -10.54
C HIS A 36 8.84 -13.73 -9.83
N ASP A 37 8.60 -13.27 -8.61
CA ASP A 37 9.59 -12.63 -7.75
C ASP A 37 10.80 -13.56 -7.52
N ALA A 38 10.55 -14.82 -7.16
CA ALA A 38 11.58 -15.84 -6.99
C ALA A 38 12.33 -16.21 -8.29
N SER A 39 11.78 -15.89 -9.47
CA SER A 39 12.45 -16.13 -10.75
C SER A 39 13.46 -15.04 -11.13
N VAL A 40 13.44 -13.89 -10.45
CA VAL A 40 14.37 -12.79 -10.70
C VAL A 40 15.77 -13.16 -10.15
N PRO A 41 16.83 -13.14 -10.98
CA PRO A 41 18.18 -13.47 -10.52
C PRO A 41 18.67 -12.58 -9.37
N ALA A 42 19.30 -13.19 -8.36
CA ALA A 42 19.82 -12.55 -7.15
C ALA A 42 20.62 -11.27 -7.39
N LYS A 43 21.44 -11.24 -8.45
CA LYS A 43 22.29 -10.09 -8.80
C LYS A 43 21.54 -8.79 -9.13
N TYR A 44 20.23 -8.86 -9.37
CA TYR A 44 19.40 -7.67 -9.63
C TYR A 44 18.67 -7.17 -8.38
N TRP A 45 18.68 -7.94 -7.30
CA TRP A 45 18.15 -7.50 -6.02
C TRP A 45 19.19 -6.64 -5.29
N PHE A 46 18.71 -5.61 -4.62
CA PHE A 46 19.52 -4.74 -3.79
C PHE A 46 18.91 -4.71 -2.39
N ASP A 47 19.67 -5.19 -1.41
CA ASP A 47 19.28 -5.13 -0.01
C ASP A 47 19.67 -3.76 0.56
N ILE A 48 18.66 -3.03 1.03
CA ILE A 48 18.88 -1.73 1.67
C ILE A 48 19.40 -1.98 3.09
N SER A 49 20.50 -1.31 3.45
CA SER A 49 21.03 -1.38 4.83
C SER A 49 20.02 -0.85 5.85
N ALA A 50 20.13 -1.28 7.11
CA ALA A 50 19.22 -0.83 8.16
C ALA A 50 19.28 0.69 8.36
N GLU A 51 20.47 1.26 8.23
CA GLU A 51 20.73 2.70 8.34
C GLU A 51 20.05 3.48 7.20
N GLU A 52 20.20 3.02 5.96
CA GLU A 52 19.57 3.65 4.78
C GLU A 52 18.06 3.51 4.80
N ALA A 53 17.53 2.37 5.29
CA ALA A 53 16.10 2.13 5.42
C ALA A 53 15.43 3.21 6.30
N VAL A 54 16.07 3.60 7.41
CA VAL A 54 15.55 4.67 8.29
C VAL A 54 15.53 6.03 7.55
N GLY A 55 16.58 6.34 6.80
CA GLY A 55 16.64 7.55 5.97
C GLY A 55 15.55 7.58 4.91
N TYR A 56 15.35 6.46 4.21
CA TYR A 56 14.31 6.31 3.20
C TYR A 56 12.90 6.47 3.79
N LEU A 57 12.64 5.86 4.95
CA LEU A 57 11.38 6.00 5.67
C LEU A 57 11.10 7.45 6.10
N ARG A 58 12.13 8.25 6.41
CA ARG A 58 12.03 9.69 6.69
C ARG A 58 11.57 10.47 5.47
N ILE A 59 12.20 10.23 4.31
CA ILE A 59 11.84 10.87 3.04
C ILE A 59 10.39 10.55 2.68
N LEU A 60 10.00 9.27 2.74
CA LEU A 60 8.63 8.86 2.43
C LEU A 60 7.59 9.54 3.31
N ARG A 61 7.88 9.72 4.60
CA ARG A 61 6.98 10.44 5.50
C ARG A 61 6.88 11.92 5.14
N GLN A 62 8.01 12.56 4.84
CA GLN A 62 8.02 13.96 4.42
C GLN A 62 7.15 14.15 3.16
N MET A 63 7.30 13.28 2.16
CA MET A 63 6.46 13.29 0.96
C MET A 63 4.97 13.14 1.30
N ARG A 64 4.61 12.25 2.23
CA ARG A 64 3.21 12.11 2.69
C ARG A 64 2.67 13.40 3.32
N MET A 65 3.47 14.07 4.15
CA MET A 65 3.10 15.36 4.76
C MET A 65 2.86 16.43 3.69
N GLU A 66 3.78 16.54 2.74
CA GLU A 66 3.66 17.50 1.62
C GLU A 66 2.41 17.20 0.78
N PHE A 67 2.10 15.93 0.54
CA PHE A 67 0.89 15.52 -0.19
C PHE A 67 -0.40 15.75 0.59
N VAL A 68 -0.36 15.74 1.92
CA VAL A 68 -1.50 16.17 2.73
C VAL A 68 -1.65 17.71 2.67
N GLN A 69 -0.54 18.45 2.77
CA GLN A 69 -0.53 19.91 2.70
C GLN A 69 -1.05 20.44 1.36
N ASN A 70 -0.62 19.84 0.24
CA ASN A 70 -1.07 20.22 -1.09
C ASN A 70 -2.44 19.62 -1.48
N LYS A 71 -3.12 18.96 -0.54
CA LYS A 71 -4.45 18.35 -0.69
C LYS A 71 -4.53 17.18 -1.68
N THR A 72 -3.40 16.60 -2.10
CA THR A 72 -3.37 15.36 -2.89
C THR A 72 -3.86 14.18 -2.05
N TYR A 73 -3.44 14.11 -0.78
CA TYR A 73 -3.85 13.08 0.16
C TYR A 73 -4.86 13.60 1.17
N ASN A 74 -5.82 12.74 1.51
CA ASN A 74 -6.79 13.04 2.56
C ASN A 74 -6.14 12.84 3.95
N PRO A 75 -6.15 13.86 4.84
CA PRO A 75 -5.51 13.78 6.15
C PRO A 75 -6.11 12.69 7.05
N ARG A 76 -7.43 12.43 6.94
CA ARG A 76 -8.08 11.37 7.72
C ARG A 76 -7.61 9.98 7.26
N MET A 77 -7.41 9.80 5.96
CA MET A 77 -6.88 8.55 5.41
C MET A 77 -5.44 8.31 5.86
N MET A 78 -4.57 9.33 5.78
CA MET A 78 -3.18 9.20 6.21
C MET A 78 -3.09 8.88 7.72
N SER A 79 -3.86 9.59 8.55
CA SER A 79 -3.96 9.30 9.98
C SER A 79 -4.38 7.85 10.28
N LEU A 80 -5.34 7.29 9.52
CA LEU A 80 -5.74 5.89 9.65
C LEU A 80 -4.62 4.94 9.26
N LEU A 81 -3.99 5.16 8.10
CA LEU A 81 -2.92 4.30 7.59
C LEU A 81 -1.71 4.31 8.52
N LYS A 82 -1.33 5.46 9.07
CA LYS A 82 -0.28 5.56 10.08
C LYS A 82 -0.59 4.72 11.31
N ARG A 83 -1.83 4.79 11.82
CA ARG A 83 -2.25 3.97 12.96
C ARG A 83 -2.12 2.47 12.66
N LEU A 84 -2.53 2.03 11.46
CA LEU A 84 -2.41 0.63 11.04
C LEU A 84 -0.95 0.19 10.92
N ARG A 85 -0.07 1.01 10.34
CA ARG A 85 1.38 0.72 10.26
C ARG A 85 2.00 0.57 11.66
N CYS A 86 1.66 1.48 12.58
CA CYS A 86 2.12 1.43 13.97
C CYS A 86 1.53 0.26 14.77
N GLN A 87 0.37 -0.26 14.37
CA GLN A 87 -0.20 -1.47 14.97
C GLN A 87 0.54 -2.73 14.49
N GLN A 88 0.92 -2.77 13.21
CA GLN A 88 1.69 -3.88 12.64
C GLN A 88 3.12 -3.93 13.19
N ASP A 89 3.78 -2.77 13.26
CA ASP A 89 5.11 -2.65 13.84
C ASP A 89 5.22 -1.35 14.65
N LYS A 90 5.28 -1.53 15.97
CA LYS A 90 5.38 -0.45 16.96
C LYS A 90 6.76 0.21 16.98
N THR A 91 7.78 -0.42 16.40
CA THR A 91 9.15 0.11 16.38
C THR A 91 9.37 1.17 15.29
N ASN A 92 8.43 1.27 14.33
CA ASN A 92 8.43 2.31 13.31
C ASN A 92 8.63 3.71 13.91
N TYR A 93 9.64 4.41 13.40
CA TYR A 93 10.05 5.72 13.93
C TYR A 93 8.92 6.76 13.89
N GLU A 94 8.00 6.66 12.93
CA GLU A 94 6.89 7.62 12.76
C GLU A 94 5.82 7.51 13.85
N CYS A 95 5.78 6.40 14.61
CA CYS A 95 4.75 6.14 15.61
C CYS A 95 4.83 7.06 16.84
N LYS A 96 6.03 7.59 17.13
CA LYS A 96 6.25 8.57 18.20
C LYS A 96 6.02 10.02 17.73
N LEU A 97 5.91 10.25 16.43
CA LEU A 97 5.78 11.58 15.85
C LEU A 97 4.31 12.00 15.77
N LYS A 98 4.01 13.28 15.98
CA LYS A 98 2.66 13.83 15.77
C LYS A 98 2.40 14.12 14.29
N GLY A 99 1.14 14.02 13.89
CA GLY A 99 0.65 14.37 12.54
C GLY A 99 0.95 13.34 11.46
N GLU A 100 0.07 13.33 10.46
CA GLU A 100 0.28 12.95 9.06
C GLU A 100 -0.65 13.78 8.17
#